data_AF-A0A1N6YMM9-F1
#
_entry.id   AF-A0A1N6YMM9-F1
#
_cell.length_a   1.000
_cell.length_b   1.000
_cell.length_c   1.000
_cell.angle_alpha   90.00
_cell.angle_beta   90.00
_cell.angle_gamma   90.00
#
_symmetry.space_group_name_H-M   'P 1'
#
loop_
_entity.id
_entity.type
_entity.pdbx_description
1 polymer ?
#
loop_
_entity_poly.entity_id
_entity_poly.type
_entity_poly.pdbx_seq_one_letter_code
_entity_poly.pdbx_strand_id
1 'polypeptide(L)'
;MKIIDLDDPLKRVLEVYAMYWVDGMRSHLVIPYEDYHGLLIVRENKCEIVDPSINGFIIKKNDANRDLLIHWAAEKDGLIYKLIDPPDAEAVAELHRRIREDKPPF
;
A
#
# COMPACT_ATOMS: atom_id res chain seq x y z
N MET A 1 -4.75 -5.30 -4.71
CA MET A 1 -3.64 -6.04 -5.35
C MET A 1 -2.92 -6.78 -4.25
N LYS A 2 -2.51 -8.03 -4.52
CA LYS A 2 -1.83 -8.86 -3.52
C LYS A 2 -0.51 -9.40 -4.04
N ILE A 3 0.46 -9.45 -3.14
CA ILE A 3 1.80 -9.97 -3.41
C ILE A 3 2.22 -10.98 -2.34
N ILE A 4 3.23 -11.78 -2.64
CA ILE A 4 4.03 -12.51 -1.65
C ILE A 4 5.40 -11.82 -1.61
N ASP A 5 5.85 -11.42 -0.43
CA ASP A 5 7.24 -11.01 -0.21
C ASP A 5 8.14 -12.25 -0.19
N LEU A 6 9.14 -12.29 -1.07
CA LEU A 6 10.07 -13.42 -1.18
C LEU A 6 11.06 -13.48 -0.01
N ASP A 7 11.24 -12.37 0.71
CA ASP A 7 12.07 -12.32 1.91
C ASP A 7 11.25 -12.69 3.19
N ASP A 8 9.92 -12.82 3.13
CA ASP A 8 9.08 -13.34 4.23
C ASP A 8 9.15 -14.88 4.29
N PRO A 9 9.74 -15.49 5.34
CA PRO A 9 9.85 -16.95 5.46
C PRO A 9 8.49 -17.65 5.52
N LEU A 10 7.43 -16.94 5.94
CA LEU A 10 6.08 -17.47 6.01
C LEU A 10 5.34 -17.39 4.66
N LYS A 11 5.91 -16.69 3.67
CA LYS A 11 5.32 -16.47 2.33
C LYS A 11 3.85 -16.03 2.40
N ARG A 12 3.54 -15.13 3.33
CA ARG A 12 2.17 -14.64 3.50
C ARG A 12 1.76 -13.80 2.30
N VAL A 13 0.47 -13.87 1.99
CA VAL A 13 -0.15 -13.00 0.99
C VAL A 13 -0.41 -11.64 1.63
N LEU A 14 0.19 -10.59 1.09
CA LEU A 14 0.13 -9.23 1.58
C LEU A 14 -0.74 -8.37 0.65
N GLU A 15 -1.61 -7.55 1.23
CA GLU A 15 -2.35 -6.54 0.48
C GLU A 15 -1.47 -5.32 0.22
N VAL A 16 -1.51 -4.82 -1.01
CA VAL A 16 -0.81 -3.60 -1.43
C VAL A 16 -1.75 -2.41 -1.23
N TYR A 17 -1.25 -1.36 -0.60
CA TYR A 17 -2.00 -0.12 -0.33
C TYR A 17 -1.53 1.07 -1.16
N ALA A 18 -0.29 1.03 -1.64
CA ALA A 18 0.23 2.00 -2.59
C ALA A 18 1.34 1.40 -3.45
N MET A 19 1.59 1.98 -4.62
CA MET A 19 2.68 1.65 -5.50
C MET A 19 3.30 2.92 -6.09
N TYR A 20 4.62 2.87 -6.28
CA TYR A 20 5.37 3.94 -6.92
C TYR A 20 6.54 3.37 -7.70
N TRP A 21 7.12 4.19 -8.58
CA TRP A 21 8.25 3.83 -9.42
C TRP A 21 9.48 4.68 -9.12
N VAL A 22 10.62 4.01 -8.94
CA VAL A 22 11.94 4.64 -8.86
C VAL A 22 12.81 3.98 -9.92
N ASP A 23 13.33 4.79 -10.85
CA ASP A 23 14.21 4.33 -11.93
C ASP A 23 13.65 3.13 -12.73
N GLY A 24 12.34 3.16 -12.99
CA GLY A 24 11.61 2.12 -13.71
C GLY A 24 11.26 0.89 -12.86
N MET A 25 11.80 0.76 -11.65
CA MET A 25 11.48 -0.32 -10.73
C MET A 25 10.25 0.02 -9.90
N ARG A 26 9.26 -0.87 -9.90
CA ARG A 26 8.07 -0.73 -9.07
C ARG A 26 8.35 -1.16 -7.62
N SER A 27 7.80 -0.38 -6.70
CA SER A 27 7.77 -0.66 -5.27
C SER A 27 6.33 -0.75 -4.78
N HIS A 28 6.04 -1.74 -3.95
CA HIS A 28 4.74 -1.97 -3.33
C HIS A 28 4.80 -1.60 -1.85
N LEU A 29 3.82 -0.83 -1.37
CA LEU A 29 3.68 -0.51 0.05
C LEU A 29 2.63 -1.43 0.66
N VAL A 30 3.02 -2.16 1.71
CA VAL A 30 2.21 -3.22 2.35
C VAL A 30 2.21 -3.09 3.86
N ILE A 31 1.23 -3.71 4.52
CA ILE A 31 1.27 -3.98 5.97
C ILE A 31 1.65 -5.46 6.14
N PRO A 32 2.86 -5.79 6.64
CA PRO A 32 3.38 -7.15 6.65
C PRO A 32 2.74 -8.06 7.72
N TYR A 33 2.17 -7.49 8.78
CA TYR A 33 1.49 -8.21 9.87
C TYR A 33 0.61 -7.26 10.69
N GLU A 34 -0.31 -7.82 11.51
CA GLU A 34 -1.40 -7.11 12.20
C GLU A 34 -0.92 -5.92 13.07
N ASP A 35 0.17 -6.09 13.82
CA ASP A 35 0.72 -5.06 14.71
C ASP A 35 1.78 -4.15 14.05
N TYR A 36 1.86 -4.14 12.72
CA TYR A 36 2.80 -3.24 12.04
C TYR A 36 2.19 -1.85 11.87
N HIS A 37 2.85 -0.83 12.41
CA HIS A 37 2.30 0.52 12.56
C HIS A 37 2.46 1.43 11.32
N GLY A 38 2.65 0.90 10.13
CA GLY A 38 2.77 1.71 8.91
C GLY A 38 2.90 0.88 7.65
N LEU A 39 3.70 1.36 6.68
CA LEU A 39 3.92 0.67 5.42
C LEU A 39 5.36 0.20 5.26
N LEU A 40 5.51 -1.08 4.91
CA LEU A 40 6.76 -1.68 4.48
C LEU A 40 6.87 -1.59 2.95
N ILE A 41 8.06 -1.32 2.45
CA ILE A 41 8.36 -1.30 1.01
C ILE A 41 8.84 -2.67 0.56
N VAL A 42 8.13 -3.27 -0.40
CA VAL A 42 8.53 -4.51 -1.09
C VAL A 42 8.77 -4.21 -2.57
N ARG A 43 10.00 -4.40 -3.02
CA ARG A 43 10.39 -4.12 -4.42
C ARG A 43 9.89 -5.22 -5.36
N GLU A 44 9.63 -4.87 -6.61
CA GLU A 44 9.13 -5.80 -7.64
C GLU A 44 10.01 -7.04 -7.82
N ASN A 45 11.33 -6.91 -7.73
CA ASN A 45 12.26 -8.04 -7.83
C ASN A 45 12.36 -8.88 -6.55
N LYS A 46 11.61 -8.53 -5.51
CA LYS A 46 11.53 -9.20 -4.21
C LYS A 46 10.13 -9.69 -3.89
N CYS A 47 9.23 -9.73 -4.88
CA CYS A 47 7.89 -10.24 -4.68
C CYS A 47 7.35 -11.04 -5.86
N GLU A 48 6.33 -11.84 -5.59
CA GLU A 48 5.48 -12.46 -6.60
C GLU A 48 4.08 -11.84 -6.54
N ILE A 49 3.51 -11.49 -7.69
CA ILE A 49 2.12 -10.99 -7.76
C ILE A 49 1.19 -12.19 -7.79
N VAL A 50 0.30 -12.27 -6.80
CA VAL A 50 -0.71 -13.33 -6.71
C VAL A 50 -2.11 -12.85 -7.06
N ASP A 51 -2.38 -11.55 -6.93
CA ASP A 51 -3.60 -10.90 -7.41
C ASP A 51 -3.25 -9.53 -8.01
N PRO A 52 -3.31 -9.36 -9.34
CA PRO A 52 -2.96 -8.12 -10.00
C PRO A 52 -4.08 -7.06 -9.93
N SER A 53 -5.23 -7.35 -9.32
CA SER A 53 -6.37 -6.44 -9.27
C SER A 53 -6.03 -5.13 -8.55
N ILE A 54 -6.24 -4.02 -9.24
CA ILE A 54 -6.04 -2.66 -8.72
C ILE A 54 -7.37 -1.97 -8.38
N ASN A 55 -8.40 -2.75 -8.07
CA ASN A 55 -9.69 -2.20 -7.63
C ASN A 55 -9.49 -1.28 -6.42
N GLY A 56 -10.11 -0.10 -6.46
CA GLY A 56 -9.98 0.90 -5.41
C GLY A 56 -8.69 1.71 -5.42
N PHE A 57 -7.78 1.51 -6.38
CA PHE A 57 -6.63 2.38 -6.56
C PHE A 57 -6.99 3.62 -7.39
N ILE A 58 -6.38 4.73 -7.03
CA ILE A 58 -6.43 5.99 -7.77
C ILE A 58 -5.02 6.42 -8.19
N ILE A 59 -4.93 7.04 -9.36
CA ILE A 59 -3.68 7.59 -9.89
C ILE A 59 -3.50 9.01 -9.35
N LYS A 60 -2.34 9.31 -8.76
CA LYS A 60 -1.93 10.67 -8.38
C LYS A 60 -0.52 10.95 -8.87
N LYS A 61 -0.16 12.23 -8.96
CA LYS A 61 1.21 12.67 -9.17
C LYS A 61 1.89 12.94 -7.84
N ASN A 62 3.14 12.49 -7.69
CA ASN A 62 4.00 12.95 -6.60
C ASN A 62 4.61 14.33 -6.92
N ASP A 63 5.41 14.87 -6.00
CA ASP A 63 6.08 16.18 -6.16
C ASP A 63 7.05 16.23 -7.34
N ALA A 64 7.53 15.08 -7.81
CA ALA A 64 8.36 14.94 -9.00
C ALA A 64 7.54 14.69 -10.29
N ASN A 65 6.22 14.89 -10.26
CA ASN A 65 5.28 14.65 -11.34
C ASN A 65 5.28 13.20 -11.89
N ARG A 66 5.70 12.24 -11.06
CA ARG A 66 5.64 10.80 -11.36
C ARG A 66 4.33 10.21 -10.86
N ASP A 67 3.84 9.19 -11.57
CA ASP A 67 2.62 8.49 -11.18
C ASP A 67 2.82 7.69 -9.90
N LEU A 68 1.82 7.77 -9.04
CA LEU A 68 1.59 6.97 -7.85
C LEU A 68 0.23 6.29 -8.00
N LEU A 69 0.15 5.03 -7.60
CA LEU A 69 -1.12 4.36 -7.40
C LEU A 69 -1.34 4.24 -5.89
N ILE A 70 -2.44 4.78 -5.37
CA ILE A 70 -2.74 4.74 -3.94
C ILE A 70 -4.15 4.21 -3.77
N HIS A 71 -4.34 3.27 -2.83
CA HIS A 71 -5.67 2.79 -2.48
C HIS A 71 -6.50 3.94 -1.90
N TRP A 72 -7.75 4.11 -2.33
CA TRP A 72 -8.62 5.25 -1.96
C TRP A 72 -8.69 5.46 -0.45
N ALA A 73 -8.72 4.38 0.33
CA ALA A 73 -8.80 4.43 1.79
C ALA A 73 -7.54 5.02 2.43
N ALA A 74 -6.37 4.79 1.83
CA ALA A 74 -5.11 5.38 2.25
C ALA A 74 -4.96 6.83 1.75
N GLU A 75 -5.51 7.17 0.59
CA GLU A 75 -5.45 8.55 0.09
C GLU A 75 -6.39 9.51 0.82
N LYS A 76 -7.58 9.04 1.21
CA LYS A 76 -8.63 9.87 1.83
C LYS A 76 -8.06 10.66 3.03
N ASP A 77 -8.28 11.97 3.02
CA ASP A 77 -7.78 12.93 4.01
C ASP A 77 -6.25 12.92 4.22
N GLY A 78 -5.48 12.45 3.23
CA GLY A 78 -4.02 12.38 3.32
C GLY A 78 -3.49 11.33 4.30
N LEU A 79 -4.27 10.29 4.62
CA LEU A 79 -3.88 9.25 5.57
C LEU A 79 -2.54 8.57 5.21
N ILE A 80 -2.23 8.48 3.91
CA ILE A 80 -0.99 7.92 3.37
C ILE A 80 0.26 8.56 3.96
N TYR A 81 0.24 9.87 4.27
CA TYR A 81 1.40 10.54 4.86
C TYR A 81 1.66 10.04 6.29
N LYS A 82 0.61 9.78 7.07
CA LYS A 82 0.72 9.20 8.43
C LYS A 82 1.10 7.72 8.44
N LEU A 83 0.91 7.02 7.32
CA LEU A 83 1.31 5.62 7.17
C LEU A 83 2.80 5.48 6.82
N ILE A 84 3.44 6.55 6.34
CA ILE A 84 4.82 6.55 5.86
C ILE A 84 5.76 7.31 6.81
N ASP A 85 5.38 8.49 7.31
CA ASP A 85 6.31 9.36 8.05
C ASP A 85 5.66 10.32 9.08
N PRO A 86 5.85 10.09 10.40
CA PRO A 86 6.26 8.83 11.02
C PRO A 86 5.10 7.82 10.99
N PRO A 87 5.38 6.51 10.87
CA PRO A 87 4.38 5.45 10.97
C PRO A 87 3.53 5.54 12.24
N ASP A 88 2.21 5.56 12.08
CA ASP A 88 1.22 5.69 13.15
C ASP A 88 0.26 4.49 13.21
N ALA A 89 0.18 3.84 14.38
CA ALA A 89 -0.72 2.72 14.62
C ALA A 89 -2.19 3.11 14.46
N GLU A 90 -2.57 4.33 14.84
CA GLU A 90 -3.94 4.83 14.66
C GLU A 90 -4.27 5.00 13.18
N ALA A 91 -3.29 5.38 12.36
CA ALA A 91 -3.46 5.50 10.92
C ALA A 91 -3.69 4.13 10.25
N VAL A 92 -2.99 3.08 10.71
CA VAL A 92 -3.22 1.70 10.25
C VAL A 92 -4.61 1.22 10.64
N ALA A 93 -5.03 1.46 11.89
CA ALA A 93 -6.37 1.12 12.36
C ALA A 93 -7.46 1.81 11.53
N GLU A 94 -7.31 3.10 11.25
CA GLU A 94 -8.24 3.86 10.42
C GLU A 94 -8.27 3.37 8.97
N LEU A 95 -7.12 2.99 8.39
CA LEU A 95 -7.07 2.38 7.06
C LEU A 95 -7.90 1.08 7.01
N HIS A 96 -7.71 0.19 7.98
CA HIS A 96 -8.45 -1.06 8.07
C HIS A 96 -9.96 -0.83 8.29
N ARG A 97 -10.32 0.13 9.13
CA ARG A 97 -11.71 0.52 9.37
C ARG A 97 -12.38 0.97 8.07
N ARG A 98 -11.74 1.87 7.31
CA ARG A 98 -12.25 2.36 6.01
C ARG A 98 -12.45 1.23 5.01
N ILE A 99 -11.50 0.30 4.90
CA ILE A 99 -11.62 -0.82 3.95
C ILE A 99 -12.80 -1.74 4.30
N ARG A 100 -13.12 -1.88 5.59
CA ARG A 100 -14.19 -2.75 6.07
C ARG A 100 -15.58 -2.11 5.98
N GLU A 101 -15.68 -0.83 6.30
CA GLU A 101 -16.96 -0.17 6.58
C GLU A 101 -17.38 0.86 5.53
N ASP A 102 -16.40 1.50 4.88
CA ASP A 102 -16.64 2.54 3.90
C ASP A 102 -16.71 1.92 2.48
N LYS A 103 -17.28 2.66 1.54
CA LYS A 103 -17.30 2.27 0.12
C LYS A 103 -16.24 3.05 -0.65
N PRO A 104 -15.64 2.45 -1.70
CA PRO A 104 -14.82 3.20 -2.65
C PRO A 104 -15.60 4.40 -3.19
N PRO A 105 -14.94 5.51 -3.52
CA PRO A 105 -15.63 6.71 -4.01
C PRO A 105 -16.33 6.54 -5.37
N PHE A 106 -16.20 5.39 -6.05
CA PHE A 106 -16.84 5.09 -7.33
C PHE A 106 -17.13 3.59 -7.46
#